data_AF-A0A7Y4V8E9-F1
#
_entry.id   AF-A0A7Y4V8E9-F1
#
_cell.length_a   1.000
_cell.length_b   1.000
_cell.length_c   1.000
_cell.angle_alpha   90.00
_cell.angle_beta   90.00
_cell.angle_gamma   90.00
#
_symmetry.space_group_name_H-M   'P 1'
#
loop_
_entity.id
_entity.type
_entity.pdbx_description
1 polymer ?
#
loop_
_entity_poly.entity_id
_entity_poly.type
_entity_poly.pdbx_seq_one_letter_code
_entity_poly.pdbx_strand_id
1 'polypeptide(L)'
;MHKRYYLISLFLCNCFFLSHAQQNDLNKITLSNYLINSNPQDLLIGHFIGVTNESNIKLVGKNHKLFEVKQGQLFLSTNGKIYFGRNVSAVVSVLLKRKDKTPIQKSFTILRDQFTQNKIIAHRGAWKSTNVPQNSIASLQAAIKLGAAGSEFDIHLTADDVLVINHDPAFEGMTIEKTNYTDLQKHSLKNGEPIPTLENYLKTGMLQQKTKLIAELKPSIISKERSLKLAEKVVALVDKLQAQAWVVYISFSYDILKKIVELEPSAQTQYLYGGATSEQLKADGITGADYHFSVYQRDEQWITNAHQNGRVVN
;
A
#
# COMPACT_ATOMS: atom_id res chain seq x y z
N MET A 1 35.61 -39.57 18.59
CA MET A 1 35.36 -38.14 18.34
C MET A 1 35.35 -37.88 16.83
N HIS A 2 34.18 -37.82 16.21
CA HIS A 2 34.03 -37.52 14.78
C HIS A 2 33.54 -36.08 14.60
N LYS A 3 34.37 -35.20 14.03
CA LYS A 3 33.96 -33.87 13.58
C LYS A 3 33.45 -34.01 12.13
N ARG A 4 32.14 -33.84 11.95
CA ARG A 4 31.51 -33.60 10.64
C ARG A 4 31.77 -32.14 10.25
N TYR A 5 32.40 -31.93 9.11
CA TYR A 5 32.47 -30.64 8.45
C TYR A 5 31.12 -30.38 7.75
N TYR A 6 30.42 -29.34 8.16
CA TYR A 6 29.29 -28.80 7.40
C TYR A 6 29.85 -27.94 6.25
N LEU A 7 29.69 -28.41 5.01
CA LEU A 7 29.81 -27.53 3.85
C LEU A 7 28.59 -26.59 3.85
N ILE A 8 28.80 -25.34 4.25
CA ILE A 8 27.86 -24.25 3.99
C ILE A 8 28.02 -23.90 2.52
N SER A 9 27.01 -24.27 1.71
CA SER A 9 26.89 -23.77 0.34
C SER A 9 26.58 -22.28 0.40
N LEU A 10 27.59 -21.46 0.12
CA LEU A 10 27.46 -20.02 -0.05
C LEU A 10 26.70 -19.77 -1.37
N PHE A 11 25.38 -19.57 -1.29
CA PHE A 11 24.65 -19.01 -2.42
C PHE A 11 25.10 -17.55 -2.58
N LEU A 12 26.03 -17.32 -3.52
CA LEU A 12 26.36 -15.99 -4.01
C LEU A 12 25.08 -15.39 -4.62
N CYS A 13 24.39 -14.58 -3.83
CA CYS A 13 23.38 -13.67 -4.33
C CYS A 13 24.13 -12.63 -5.18
N ASN A 14 24.13 -12.81 -6.50
CA ASN A 14 24.52 -11.75 -7.43
C ASN A 14 23.49 -10.62 -7.29
N CYS A 15 23.71 -9.72 -6.33
CA CYS A 15 23.02 -8.46 -6.24
C CYS A 15 23.48 -7.59 -7.40
N PHE A 16 22.85 -7.74 -8.56
CA PHE A 16 22.89 -6.70 -9.59
C PHE A 16 22.27 -5.45 -8.99
N PHE A 17 23.10 -4.43 -8.71
CA PHE A 17 22.61 -3.10 -8.38
C PHE A 17 21.92 -2.53 -9.62
N LEU A 18 20.59 -2.43 -9.57
CA LEU A 18 19.79 -1.78 -10.60
C LEU A 18 20.01 -0.27 -10.54
N SER A 19 20.10 0.38 -11.70
CA SER A 19 20.13 1.85 -11.76
C SER A 19 18.80 2.45 -11.28
N HIS A 20 18.79 3.73 -10.88
CA HIS A 20 17.56 4.43 -10.48
C HIS A 20 16.46 4.37 -11.56
N ALA A 21 16.84 4.46 -12.84
CA ALA A 21 15.92 4.30 -13.96
C ALA A 21 15.37 2.88 -14.09
N GLN A 22 16.21 1.85 -13.87
CA GLN A 22 15.77 0.45 -13.87
C GLN A 22 14.85 0.14 -12.68
N GLN A 23 15.11 0.73 -11.50
CA GLN A 23 14.24 0.61 -10.33
C GLN A 23 12.88 1.30 -10.59
N ASN A 24 12.87 2.46 -11.25
CA ASN A 24 11.63 3.13 -11.63
C ASN A 24 10.82 2.34 -12.67
N ASP A 25 11.47 1.69 -13.64
CA ASP A 25 10.80 0.77 -14.58
C ASP A 25 10.21 -0.46 -13.86
N LEU A 26 10.89 -0.96 -12.83
CA LEU A 26 10.42 -2.08 -12.00
C LEU A 26 9.20 -1.72 -11.15
N ASN A 27 9.19 -0.51 -10.61
CA ASN A 27 8.09 -0.03 -9.79
C ASN A 27 6.78 0.04 -10.60
N LYS A 28 6.86 0.30 -11.92
CA LYS A 28 5.71 0.32 -12.83
C LYS A 28 5.08 -1.04 -13.11
N ILE A 29 5.73 -2.14 -12.72
CA ILE A 29 5.19 -3.48 -12.91
C ILE A 29 4.33 -3.83 -11.71
N THR A 30 3.02 -3.77 -11.88
CA THR A 30 2.08 -3.96 -10.78
C THR A 30 1.10 -5.09 -11.08
N LEU A 31 0.25 -5.41 -10.10
CA LEU A 31 -0.83 -6.36 -10.28
C LEU A 31 -2.15 -5.63 -10.02
N SER A 32 -3.12 -5.81 -10.93
CA SER A 32 -4.39 -5.08 -10.86
C SER A 32 -5.21 -5.33 -9.58
N ASN A 33 -4.94 -6.43 -8.88
CA ASN A 33 -5.54 -6.79 -7.62
C ASN A 33 -4.65 -7.80 -6.88
N TYR A 34 -4.63 -7.72 -5.55
CA TYR A 34 -3.76 -8.51 -4.68
C TYR A 34 -4.55 -9.47 -3.78
N LEU A 35 -5.87 -9.53 -3.96
CA LEU A 35 -6.79 -10.33 -3.15
C LEU A 35 -7.38 -11.48 -3.96
N ILE A 36 -7.50 -12.66 -3.36
CA ILE A 36 -8.30 -13.75 -3.90
C ILE A 36 -9.76 -13.46 -3.57
N ASN A 37 -10.59 -13.44 -4.61
CA ASN A 37 -12.03 -13.23 -4.49
C ASN A 37 -12.66 -14.23 -3.50
N SER A 38 -13.66 -13.78 -2.76
CA SER A 38 -14.42 -14.63 -1.84
C SER A 38 -15.23 -15.70 -2.56
N ASN A 39 -15.56 -15.51 -3.85
CA ASN A 39 -16.18 -16.54 -4.67
C ASN A 39 -15.18 -17.66 -5.03
N PRO A 40 -15.35 -18.91 -4.54
CA PRO A 40 -14.40 -20.00 -4.78
C PRO A 40 -14.27 -20.45 -6.25
N GLN A 41 -15.23 -20.05 -7.10
CA GLN A 41 -15.20 -20.33 -8.53
C GLN A 41 -14.40 -19.29 -9.31
N ASP A 42 -14.21 -18.09 -8.75
CA ASP A 42 -13.40 -17.06 -9.37
C ASP A 42 -11.91 -17.32 -9.08
N LEU A 43 -11.19 -17.65 -10.14
CA LEU A 43 -9.76 -17.97 -10.05
C LEU A 43 -8.90 -16.79 -10.44
N LEU A 44 -9.48 -15.77 -11.06
CA LEU A 44 -8.72 -14.60 -11.49
C LEU A 44 -8.34 -13.80 -10.25
N ILE A 45 -7.04 -13.63 -10.05
CA ILE A 45 -6.52 -12.75 -9.01
C ILE A 45 -6.39 -11.35 -9.60
N GLY A 46 -5.76 -11.22 -10.76
CA GLY A 46 -5.59 -9.93 -11.42
C GLY A 46 -4.80 -10.06 -12.71
N HIS A 47 -4.49 -8.93 -13.35
CA HIS A 47 -3.63 -8.86 -14.52
C HIS A 47 -2.38 -8.04 -14.21
N PHE A 48 -1.26 -8.45 -14.82
CA PHE A 48 -0.01 -7.71 -14.69
C PHE A 48 -0.09 -6.42 -15.50
N ILE A 49 0.27 -5.31 -14.88
CA ILE A 49 0.33 -3.98 -15.51
C ILE A 49 1.80 -3.63 -15.76
N GLY A 50 2.08 -2.87 -16.83
CA GLY A 50 3.45 -2.47 -17.17
C GLY A 50 4.30 -3.56 -17.84
N VAL A 51 3.71 -4.69 -18.22
CA VAL A 51 4.40 -5.79 -18.94
C VAL A 51 4.08 -5.71 -20.43
N THR A 52 5.11 -5.55 -21.28
CA THR A 52 4.93 -5.35 -22.74
C THR A 52 4.71 -6.63 -23.54
N ASN A 53 5.00 -7.81 -22.97
CA ASN A 53 4.77 -9.10 -23.61
C ASN A 53 4.50 -10.16 -22.53
N GLU A 54 3.25 -10.59 -22.45
CA GLU A 54 2.74 -11.50 -21.42
C GLU A 54 3.36 -12.90 -21.48
N SER A 55 3.82 -13.34 -22.66
CA SER A 55 4.53 -14.61 -22.83
C SER A 55 5.89 -14.66 -22.11
N ASN A 56 6.36 -13.52 -21.60
CA ASN A 56 7.62 -13.41 -20.86
C ASN A 56 7.47 -13.54 -19.35
N ILE A 57 6.27 -13.78 -18.83
CA ILE A 57 6.02 -13.90 -17.39
C ILE A 57 6.23 -15.37 -16.98
N LYS A 58 7.26 -15.62 -16.17
CA LYS A 58 7.53 -16.95 -15.59
C LYS A 58 7.36 -16.92 -14.09
N LEU A 59 6.44 -17.73 -13.56
CA LEU A 59 6.31 -17.93 -12.12
C LEU A 59 7.54 -18.67 -11.56
N VAL A 60 8.09 -18.17 -10.46
CA VAL A 60 9.26 -18.71 -9.76
C VAL A 60 9.09 -18.67 -8.24
N GLY A 61 10.07 -19.19 -7.51
CA GLY A 61 10.07 -19.22 -6.05
C GLY A 61 9.21 -20.34 -5.46
N LYS A 62 9.18 -20.44 -4.13
CA LYS A 62 8.60 -21.56 -3.39
C LYS A 62 7.13 -21.83 -3.73
N ASN A 63 6.34 -20.78 -3.95
CA ASN A 63 4.90 -20.86 -4.13
C ASN A 63 4.45 -20.86 -5.59
N HIS A 64 5.37 -20.98 -6.55
CA HIS A 64 5.05 -20.83 -7.97
C HIS A 64 3.93 -21.77 -8.45
N LYS A 65 3.82 -22.98 -7.87
CA LYS A 65 2.79 -23.98 -8.22
C LYS A 65 1.39 -23.64 -7.71
N LEU A 66 1.26 -22.66 -6.81
CA LEU A 66 -0.04 -22.19 -6.30
C LEU A 66 -0.77 -21.30 -7.31
N PHE A 67 -0.08 -20.84 -8.35
CA PHE A 67 -0.60 -19.87 -9.31
C PHE A 67 -0.38 -20.35 -10.73
N GLU A 68 -1.14 -19.78 -11.65
CA GLU A 68 -1.01 -19.96 -13.09
C GLU A 68 -1.01 -18.58 -13.76
N VAL A 69 -0.29 -18.45 -14.88
CA VAL A 69 -0.37 -17.24 -15.72
C VAL A 69 -0.93 -17.64 -17.07
N LYS A 70 -1.99 -16.95 -17.49
CA LYS A 70 -2.63 -17.13 -18.81
C LYS A 70 -2.93 -15.74 -19.36
N GLN A 71 -2.45 -15.42 -20.56
CA GLN A 71 -2.73 -14.14 -21.22
C GLN A 71 -2.50 -12.92 -20.30
N GLY A 72 -1.33 -12.86 -19.64
CA GLY A 72 -0.98 -11.72 -18.78
C GLY A 72 -1.75 -11.63 -17.47
N GLN A 73 -2.62 -12.59 -17.19
CA GLN A 73 -3.45 -12.66 -16.00
C GLN A 73 -2.91 -13.72 -15.04
N LEU A 74 -2.94 -13.40 -13.75
CA LEU A 74 -2.59 -14.28 -12.65
C LEU A 74 -3.85 -14.99 -12.15
N PHE A 75 -3.83 -16.31 -12.16
CA PHE A 75 -4.89 -17.17 -11.67
C PHE A 75 -4.43 -18.01 -10.49
N LEU A 76 -5.39 -18.41 -9.65
CA LEU A 76 -5.19 -19.44 -8.64
C LEU A 76 -5.23 -20.83 -9.29
N SER A 77 -4.20 -21.65 -9.05
CA SER A 77 -4.16 -23.04 -9.51
C SER A 77 -4.99 -23.96 -8.61
N THR A 78 -5.19 -25.22 -9.01
CA THR A 78 -5.81 -26.24 -8.14
C THR A 78 -5.04 -26.41 -6.82
N ASN A 79 -3.70 -26.38 -6.86
CA ASN A 79 -2.89 -26.42 -5.64
C ASN A 79 -3.06 -25.15 -4.80
N GLY A 80 -3.21 -24.00 -5.47
CA GLY A 80 -3.54 -22.72 -4.84
C GLY A 80 -4.84 -22.79 -4.05
N LYS A 81 -5.92 -23.32 -4.64
CA LYS A 81 -7.20 -23.51 -3.95
C LYS A 81 -7.05 -24.29 -2.65
N ILE A 82 -6.36 -25.43 -2.70
CA ILE A 82 -6.12 -26.27 -1.52
C ILE A 82 -5.31 -25.51 -0.47
N TYR A 83 -4.26 -24.80 -0.90
CA TYR A 83 -3.40 -24.03 -0.02
C TYR A 83 -4.17 -22.91 0.70
N PHE A 84 -4.92 -22.08 -0.03
CA PHE A 84 -5.68 -20.95 0.52
C PHE A 84 -6.97 -21.37 1.24
N GLY A 85 -7.37 -22.65 1.14
CA GLY A 85 -8.34 -23.23 2.05
C GLY A 85 -7.83 -23.29 3.50
N ARG A 86 -6.51 -23.32 3.71
CA ARG A 86 -5.86 -23.45 5.03
C ARG A 86 -4.98 -22.27 5.41
N ASN A 87 -4.52 -21.51 4.42
CA ASN A 87 -3.62 -20.39 4.58
C ASN A 87 -4.28 -19.12 4.07
N VAL A 88 -3.76 -17.99 4.54
CA VAL A 88 -4.37 -16.69 4.33
C VAL A 88 -3.54 -15.77 3.43
N SER A 89 -2.29 -16.14 3.16
CA SER A 89 -1.40 -15.40 2.28
C SER A 89 -0.37 -16.31 1.62
N ALA A 90 0.12 -15.90 0.45
CA ALA A 90 1.32 -16.43 -0.17
C ALA A 90 2.01 -15.35 -1.00
N VAL A 91 3.35 -15.38 -1.02
CA VAL A 91 4.14 -14.57 -1.95
C VAL A 91 4.26 -15.31 -3.28
N VAL A 92 3.90 -14.65 -4.38
CA VAL A 92 4.18 -15.10 -5.75
C VAL A 92 5.36 -14.30 -6.30
N SER A 93 6.34 -14.97 -6.91
CA SER A 93 7.46 -14.31 -7.57
C SER A 93 7.39 -14.58 -9.07
N VAL A 94 7.71 -13.55 -9.86
CA VAL A 94 7.73 -13.62 -11.32
C VAL A 94 9.10 -13.21 -11.83
N LEU A 95 9.61 -13.95 -12.81
CA LEU A 95 10.67 -13.48 -13.69
C LEU A 95 10.05 -12.88 -14.94
N LEU A 96 10.48 -11.67 -15.28
CA LEU A 96 10.03 -10.94 -16.46
C LEU A 96 11.23 -10.70 -17.37
N LYS A 97 11.13 -11.09 -18.64
CA LYS A 97 12.17 -10.81 -19.63
C LYS A 97 11.98 -9.41 -20.21
N ARG A 98 12.98 -8.53 -20.02
CA ARG A 98 13.02 -7.20 -20.64
C ARG A 98 13.51 -7.26 -22.09
N LYS A 99 13.31 -6.17 -22.84
CA LYS A 99 13.80 -6.01 -24.22
C LYS A 99 15.33 -6.13 -24.32
N ASP A 100 16.05 -5.69 -23.29
CA ASP A 100 17.52 -5.82 -23.17
C ASP A 100 17.99 -7.22 -22.73
N LYS A 101 17.06 -8.18 -22.64
CA LYS A 101 17.27 -9.58 -22.22
C LYS A 101 17.73 -9.75 -20.77
N THR A 102 17.82 -8.70 -19.95
CA THR A 102 18.07 -8.87 -18.53
C THR A 102 16.79 -9.34 -17.83
N PRO A 103 16.80 -10.51 -17.16
CA PRO A 103 15.64 -10.96 -16.40
C PRO A 103 15.56 -10.15 -15.11
N ILE A 104 14.36 -9.66 -14.81
CA ILE A 104 14.06 -9.04 -13.53
C ILE A 104 13.13 -9.95 -12.73
N GLN A 105 13.33 -9.99 -11.41
CA GLN A 105 12.45 -10.71 -10.50
C GLN A 105 11.63 -9.69 -9.69
N LYS A 106 10.31 -9.82 -9.73
CA LYS A 106 9.40 -9.07 -8.83
C LYS A 106 8.56 -10.06 -8.04
N SER A 107 8.21 -9.69 -6.82
CA SER A 107 7.36 -10.51 -5.96
C SER A 107 6.12 -9.73 -5.55
N PHE A 108 5.01 -10.41 -5.38
CA PHE A 108 3.74 -9.86 -4.94
C PHE A 108 3.19 -10.69 -3.78
N THR A 109 2.67 -10.03 -2.74
CA THR A 109 1.96 -10.70 -1.67
C THR A 109 0.49 -10.81 -2.04
N ILE A 110 0.00 -12.05 -2.16
CA ILE A 110 -1.41 -12.33 -2.44
C ILE A 110 -2.08 -12.75 -1.14
N LEU A 111 -3.23 -12.14 -0.84
CA LEU A 111 -4.03 -12.44 0.33
C LEU A 111 -5.33 -13.12 -0.05
N ARG A 112 -5.85 -13.98 0.83
CA ARG A 112 -7.27 -14.28 0.82
C ARG A 112 -8.02 -13.05 1.31
N ASP A 113 -9.07 -12.63 0.62
CA ASP A 113 -9.85 -11.49 1.10
C ASP A 113 -10.57 -11.85 2.41
N GLN A 114 -10.09 -11.27 3.51
CA GLN A 114 -10.67 -11.40 4.84
C GLN A 114 -10.85 -10.04 5.50
N PHE A 115 -10.77 -8.96 4.71
CA PHE A 115 -10.96 -7.61 5.22
C PHE A 115 -12.38 -7.46 5.74
N THR A 116 -12.50 -6.81 6.90
CA THR A 116 -13.78 -6.57 7.56
C THR A 116 -14.63 -5.67 6.68
N GLN A 117 -15.89 -6.05 6.50
CA GLN A 117 -16.84 -5.37 5.61
C GLN A 117 -17.75 -4.36 6.35
N ASN A 118 -17.44 -4.03 7.61
CA ASN A 118 -18.13 -2.92 8.28
C ASN A 118 -17.69 -1.58 7.64
N LYS A 119 -18.52 -0.55 7.73
CA LYS A 119 -18.20 0.76 7.11
C LYS A 119 -17.40 1.66 8.06
N ILE A 120 -16.65 1.09 9.00
CA ILE A 120 -15.99 1.84 10.07
C ILE A 120 -14.50 1.98 9.78
N ILE A 121 -14.06 3.21 9.56
CA ILE A 121 -12.66 3.59 9.47
C ILE A 121 -12.30 4.36 10.75
N ALA A 122 -11.28 3.88 11.48
CA ALA A 122 -10.80 4.53 12.68
C ALA A 122 -9.82 5.67 12.32
N HIS A 123 -10.30 6.91 12.39
CA HIS A 123 -9.52 8.12 12.11
C HIS A 123 -8.35 8.30 13.10
N ARG A 124 -7.12 8.23 12.58
CA ARG A 124 -5.84 8.22 13.30
C ARG A 124 -5.66 7.02 14.23
N GLY A 125 -6.27 5.90 13.85
CA GLY A 125 -6.47 4.71 14.69
C GLY A 125 -7.55 4.91 15.76
N ALA A 126 -7.80 3.90 16.59
CA ALA A 126 -8.90 3.92 17.57
C ALA A 126 -8.52 4.65 18.87
N TRP A 127 -7.98 5.87 18.76
CA TRP A 127 -7.35 6.58 19.88
C TRP A 127 -8.35 7.15 20.89
N LYS A 128 -9.47 7.73 20.42
CA LYS A 128 -10.48 8.38 21.28
C LYS A 128 -11.14 7.41 22.26
N SER A 129 -11.48 6.20 21.79
CA SER A 129 -12.19 5.21 22.59
C SER A 129 -11.29 4.35 23.48
N THR A 130 -9.97 4.40 23.27
CA THR A 130 -9.01 3.56 24.00
C THR A 130 -7.96 4.34 24.79
N ASN A 131 -8.04 5.68 24.77
CA ASN A 131 -7.15 6.57 25.52
C ASN A 131 -5.65 6.36 25.23
N VAL A 132 -5.32 6.03 23.98
CA VAL A 132 -3.95 5.97 23.46
C VAL A 132 -3.70 7.18 22.55
N PRO A 133 -2.45 7.55 22.22
CA PRO A 133 -2.19 8.67 21.32
C PRO A 133 -2.74 8.40 19.92
N GLN A 134 -3.27 9.43 19.26
CA GLN A 134 -3.59 9.36 17.83
C GLN A 134 -2.32 9.05 17.01
N ASN A 135 -2.47 8.46 15.82
CA ASN A 135 -1.34 8.21 14.91
C ASN A 135 -0.20 7.39 15.55
N SER A 136 -0.54 6.48 16.46
CA SER A 136 0.40 5.62 17.19
C SER A 136 0.27 4.16 16.79
N ILE A 137 1.28 3.35 17.11
CA ILE A 137 1.17 1.89 16.94
C ILE A 137 0.06 1.35 17.84
N ALA A 138 -0.08 1.88 19.07
CA ALA A 138 -1.18 1.51 19.95
C ALA A 138 -2.56 1.83 19.35
N SER A 139 -2.76 2.98 18.68
CA SER A 139 -4.06 3.31 18.08
C SER A 139 -4.39 2.43 16.88
N LEU A 140 -3.39 2.05 16.07
CA LEU A 140 -3.54 1.05 15.02
C LEU A 140 -3.94 -0.31 15.59
N GLN A 141 -3.22 -0.81 16.59
CA GLN A 141 -3.52 -2.10 17.23
C GLN A 141 -4.90 -2.11 17.88
N ALA A 142 -5.31 -1.00 18.50
CA ALA A 142 -6.65 -0.83 19.03
C ALA A 142 -7.71 -0.91 17.92
N ALA A 143 -7.51 -0.26 16.78
CA ALA A 143 -8.45 -0.32 15.64
C ALA A 143 -8.60 -1.75 15.09
N ILE A 144 -7.47 -2.47 14.95
CA ILE A 144 -7.45 -3.89 14.56
C ILE A 144 -8.23 -4.74 15.56
N LYS A 145 -7.98 -4.56 16.87
CA LYS A 145 -8.64 -5.33 17.94
C LYS A 145 -10.14 -5.09 17.99
N LEU A 146 -10.58 -3.86 17.73
CA LEU A 146 -12.00 -3.50 17.65
C LEU A 146 -12.67 -3.99 16.36
N GLY A 147 -11.90 -4.51 15.40
CA GLY A 147 -12.42 -5.01 14.14
C GLY A 147 -12.87 -3.89 13.20
N ALA A 148 -12.21 -2.72 13.22
CA ALA A 148 -12.47 -1.69 12.22
C ALA A 148 -12.12 -2.20 10.81
N ALA A 149 -12.88 -1.81 9.80
CA ALA A 149 -12.57 -2.10 8.40
C ALA A 149 -11.32 -1.36 7.91
N GLY A 150 -11.10 -0.15 8.40
CA GLY A 150 -9.89 0.62 8.15
C GLY A 150 -9.33 1.26 9.42
N SER A 151 -8.02 1.46 9.44
CA SER A 151 -7.36 2.39 10.37
C SER A 151 -6.67 3.44 9.52
N GLU A 152 -7.08 4.69 9.69
CA GLU A 152 -6.49 5.84 9.01
C GLU A 152 -5.29 6.37 9.79
N PHE A 153 -4.32 6.95 9.07
CA PHE A 153 -3.15 7.62 9.60
C PHE A 153 -2.53 8.61 8.61
N ASP A 154 -1.84 9.62 9.14
CA ASP A 154 -1.28 10.74 8.37
C ASP A 154 0.24 10.62 8.17
N ILE A 155 0.73 10.80 6.94
CA ILE A 155 2.16 10.66 6.58
C ILE A 155 2.78 12.01 6.23
N HIS A 156 3.93 12.31 6.84
CA HIS A 156 4.82 13.43 6.48
C HIS A 156 6.23 12.94 6.10
N LEU A 157 7.01 13.84 5.49
CA LEU A 157 8.41 13.64 5.14
C LEU A 157 9.32 14.57 5.95
N THR A 158 10.25 14.01 6.73
CA THR A 158 11.24 14.77 7.51
C THR A 158 12.29 15.46 6.62
N ALA A 159 13.10 16.36 7.18
CA ALA A 159 14.14 17.06 6.42
C ALA A 159 15.18 16.11 5.78
N ASP A 160 15.46 14.98 6.43
CA ASP A 160 16.32 13.88 5.98
C ASP A 160 15.55 12.76 5.24
N ASP A 161 14.36 13.06 4.74
CA ASP A 161 13.50 12.20 3.93
C ASP A 161 13.06 10.87 4.59
N VAL A 162 12.88 10.86 5.90
CA VAL A 162 12.24 9.75 6.63
C VAL A 162 10.72 9.96 6.63
N LEU A 163 9.97 8.90 6.36
CA LEU A 163 8.51 8.91 6.39
C LEU A 163 8.01 8.68 7.82
N VAL A 164 7.29 9.65 8.38
CA VAL A 164 6.80 9.63 9.76
C VAL A 164 5.28 9.79 9.83
N ILE A 165 4.67 9.27 10.90
CA ILE A 165 3.23 9.30 11.10
C ILE A 165 2.86 10.39 12.11
N ASN A 166 2.16 11.44 11.66
CA ASN A 166 1.67 12.53 12.49
C ASN A 166 0.60 13.35 11.74
N HIS A 167 -0.40 13.88 12.43
CA HIS A 167 -1.44 14.66 11.75
C HIS A 167 -0.94 16.06 11.34
N ASP A 168 -0.54 16.85 12.33
CA ASP A 168 -0.14 18.24 12.13
C ASP A 168 1.23 18.33 11.42
N PRO A 169 1.56 19.43 10.72
CA PRO A 169 2.87 19.61 10.10
C PRO A 169 4.00 19.81 11.12
N ALA A 170 3.66 19.90 12.41
CA ALA A 170 4.60 20.01 13.50
C ALA A 170 4.38 18.91 14.54
N PHE A 171 5.46 18.49 15.18
CA PHE A 171 5.47 17.55 16.30
C PHE A 171 6.31 18.17 17.42
N GLU A 172 5.73 18.32 18.62
CA GLU A 172 6.40 18.94 19.78
C GLU A 172 7.02 20.32 19.46
N GLY A 173 6.29 21.13 18.68
CA GLY A 173 6.72 22.48 18.26
C GLY A 173 7.73 22.49 17.11
N MET A 174 8.22 21.34 16.65
CA MET A 174 9.17 21.24 15.54
C MET A 174 8.44 20.99 14.22
N THR A 175 8.66 21.83 13.21
CA THR A 175 8.16 21.59 11.85
C THR A 175 8.82 20.34 11.27
N ILE A 176 8.02 19.31 10.97
CA ILE A 176 8.51 17.99 10.57
C ILE A 176 9.38 18.10 9.32
N GLU A 177 8.92 18.82 8.30
CA GLU A 177 9.64 18.95 7.02
C GLU A 177 10.97 19.74 7.12
N LYS A 178 11.24 20.37 8.26
CA LYS A 178 12.47 21.13 8.53
C LYS A 178 13.34 20.49 9.62
N THR A 179 12.95 19.32 10.13
CA THR A 179 13.61 18.65 11.24
C THR A 179 14.00 17.24 10.83
N ASN A 180 15.20 16.80 11.19
CA ASN A 180 15.64 15.43 10.92
C ASN A 180 14.90 14.45 11.84
N TYR A 181 14.72 13.22 11.38
CA TYR A 181 14.05 12.19 12.19
C TYR A 181 14.73 11.96 13.53
N THR A 182 16.07 12.02 13.56
CA THR A 182 16.86 11.81 14.78
C THR A 182 16.58 12.81 15.89
N ASP A 183 16.11 14.01 15.55
CA ASP A 183 15.69 15.03 16.51
C ASP A 183 14.24 14.83 16.92
N LEU A 184 13.35 14.50 15.98
CA LEU A 184 11.93 14.21 16.27
C LEU A 184 11.79 13.01 17.24
N GLN A 185 12.55 11.94 17.03
CA GLN A 185 12.46 10.72 17.86
C GLN A 185 12.95 10.90 19.30
N LYS A 186 13.55 12.05 19.65
CA LYS A 186 13.92 12.38 21.04
C LYS A 186 12.69 12.67 21.91
N HIS A 187 11.54 12.93 21.27
CA HIS A 187 10.29 13.14 21.95
C HIS A 187 9.36 11.94 21.79
N SER A 188 8.63 11.64 22.85
CA SER A 188 7.67 10.55 22.88
C SER A 188 6.24 11.05 22.82
N LEU A 189 5.38 10.25 22.21
CA LEU A 189 3.94 10.33 22.39
C LEU A 189 3.58 10.12 23.87
N LYS A 190 2.34 10.47 24.24
CA LYS A 190 1.87 10.41 25.65
C LYS A 190 2.00 9.03 26.31
N ASN A 191 2.05 7.95 25.54
CA ASN A 191 2.22 6.58 26.04
C ASN A 191 3.68 6.09 26.01
N GLY A 192 4.65 6.95 25.71
CA GLY A 192 6.07 6.61 25.64
C GLY A 192 6.55 6.11 24.28
N GLU A 193 5.66 5.83 23.32
CA GLU A 193 6.08 5.51 21.95
C GLU A 193 6.85 6.67 21.31
N PRO A 194 7.91 6.43 20.53
CA PRO A 194 8.46 7.47 19.67
C PRO A 194 7.45 7.84 18.56
N ILE A 195 7.67 8.96 17.88
CA ILE A 195 6.95 9.23 16.62
C ILE A 195 7.14 8.04 15.65
N PRO A 196 6.06 7.38 15.19
CA PRO A 196 6.21 6.19 14.36
C PRO A 196 6.77 6.51 12.98
N THR A 197 7.63 5.64 12.44
CA THR A 197 7.94 5.64 11.02
C THR A 197 6.87 4.89 10.24
N LEU A 198 6.67 5.26 8.97
CA LEU A 198 5.74 4.52 8.10
C LEU A 198 6.13 3.05 7.96
N GLU A 199 7.44 2.73 7.91
CA GLU A 199 7.90 1.34 7.81
C GLU A 199 7.45 0.50 9.02
N ASN A 200 7.58 1.02 10.24
CA ASN A 200 7.12 0.32 11.43
C ASN A 200 5.59 0.18 11.46
N TYR A 201 4.88 1.22 11.03
CA TYR A 201 3.42 1.23 10.98
C TYR A 201 2.87 0.18 10.00
N LEU A 202 3.41 0.13 8.77
CA LEU A 202 3.03 -0.85 7.75
C LEU A 202 3.36 -2.28 8.21
N LYS A 203 4.56 -2.52 8.73
CA LYS A 203 4.95 -3.85 9.24
C LYS A 203 4.01 -4.33 10.34
N THR A 204 3.60 -3.45 11.25
CA THR A 204 2.64 -3.79 12.30
C THR A 204 1.27 -4.12 11.72
N GLY A 205 0.76 -3.29 10.81
CA GLY A 205 -0.54 -3.49 10.17
C GLY A 205 -0.61 -4.76 9.32
N MET A 206 0.51 -5.20 8.74
CA MET A 206 0.59 -6.41 7.91
C MET A 206 0.58 -7.72 8.73
N LEU A 207 0.68 -7.67 10.06
CA LEU A 207 0.57 -8.86 10.91
C LEU A 207 -0.86 -9.45 10.96
N GLN A 208 -1.82 -8.74 10.37
CA GLN A 208 -3.23 -9.10 10.29
C GLN A 208 -3.78 -8.85 8.88
N GLN A 209 -4.97 -9.34 8.56
CA GLN A 209 -5.57 -9.27 7.21
C GLN A 209 -7.07 -8.95 7.23
N LYS A 210 -7.50 -8.22 8.26
CA LYS A 210 -8.90 -7.84 8.52
C LYS A 210 -9.12 -6.33 8.44
N THR A 211 -8.11 -5.51 8.72
CA THR A 211 -8.21 -4.05 8.74
C THR A 211 -7.30 -3.48 7.66
N LYS A 212 -7.86 -2.64 6.79
CA LYS A 212 -7.13 -1.86 5.79
C LYS A 212 -6.34 -0.73 6.45
N LEU A 213 -5.27 -0.32 5.79
CA LEU A 213 -4.40 0.78 6.18
C LEU A 213 -4.74 1.97 5.29
N ILE A 214 -5.44 2.97 5.84
CA ILE A 214 -5.88 4.15 5.09
C ILE A 214 -4.81 5.24 5.27
N ALA A 215 -3.97 5.41 4.27
CA ALA A 215 -2.77 6.23 4.33
C ALA A 215 -3.05 7.64 3.76
N GLU A 216 -3.21 8.64 4.64
CA GLU A 216 -3.29 10.03 4.21
C GLU A 216 -1.89 10.60 3.95
N LEU A 217 -1.63 11.02 2.71
CA LEU A 217 -0.40 11.74 2.38
C LEU A 217 -0.63 13.25 2.51
N LYS A 218 0.06 13.88 3.46
CA LYS A 218 -0.08 15.30 3.75
C LYS A 218 0.68 16.14 2.72
N PRO A 219 0.03 17.09 2.03
CA PRO A 219 0.72 17.99 1.11
C PRO A 219 1.80 18.78 1.86
N SER A 220 2.97 18.90 1.23
CA SER A 220 4.09 19.63 1.80
C SER A 220 3.77 21.11 1.91
N ILE A 221 4.16 21.73 3.03
CA ILE A 221 4.09 23.17 3.24
C ILE A 221 5.28 23.90 2.59
N ILE A 222 6.28 23.17 2.09
CA ILE A 222 7.46 23.73 1.44
C ILE A 222 7.24 23.88 -0.06
N SER A 223 6.84 22.81 -0.76
CA SER A 223 6.62 22.89 -2.22
C SER A 223 5.79 21.72 -2.79
N LYS A 224 5.28 21.91 -4.01
CA LYS A 224 4.60 20.86 -4.77
C LYS A 224 5.55 19.69 -5.08
N GLU A 225 6.78 19.97 -5.47
CA GLU A 225 7.79 18.95 -5.80
C GLU A 225 8.08 18.06 -4.59
N ARG A 226 8.11 18.63 -3.39
CA ARG A 226 8.27 17.87 -2.14
C ARG A 226 7.06 17.00 -1.83
N SER A 227 5.85 17.46 -2.17
CA SER A 227 4.63 16.64 -2.12
C SER A 227 4.70 15.43 -3.07
N LEU A 228 5.23 15.63 -4.29
CA LEU A 228 5.43 14.54 -5.24
C LEU A 228 6.50 13.55 -4.77
N LYS A 229 7.59 14.05 -4.16
CA LYS A 229 8.62 13.23 -3.54
C LYS A 229 8.07 12.38 -2.39
N LEU A 230 7.16 12.92 -1.57
CA LEU A 230 6.44 12.15 -0.55
C LEU A 230 5.70 10.96 -1.19
N ALA A 231 4.93 11.20 -2.26
CA ALA A 231 4.21 10.14 -2.98
C ALA A 231 5.16 9.05 -3.50
N GLU A 232 6.27 9.44 -4.14
CA GLU A 232 7.28 8.51 -4.66
C GLU A 232 7.85 7.62 -3.55
N LYS A 233 8.23 8.21 -2.42
CA LYS A 233 8.82 7.46 -1.29
C LYS A 233 7.82 6.54 -0.61
N VAL A 234 6.55 6.97 -0.47
CA VAL A 234 5.50 6.14 0.11
C VAL A 234 5.20 4.94 -0.77
N VAL A 235 4.99 5.14 -2.08
CA VAL A 235 4.73 4.03 -3.03
C VAL A 235 5.91 3.06 -3.08
N ALA A 236 7.14 3.58 -3.11
CA ALA A 236 8.35 2.74 -3.10
C ALA A 236 8.46 1.90 -1.82
N LEU A 237 8.10 2.46 -0.65
CA LEU A 237 8.12 1.70 0.60
C LEU A 237 7.01 0.63 0.63
N VAL A 238 5.81 0.96 0.15
CA VAL A 238 4.71 -0.02 0.04
C VAL A 238 5.10 -1.17 -0.89
N ASP A 239 5.71 -0.89 -2.04
CA ASP A 239 6.20 -1.92 -2.96
C ASP A 239 7.31 -2.77 -2.33
N LYS A 240 8.30 -2.13 -1.70
CA LYS A 240 9.40 -2.80 -0.98
C LYS A 240 8.89 -3.76 0.09
N LEU A 241 7.85 -3.37 0.85
CA LEU A 241 7.24 -4.21 1.88
C LEU A 241 6.18 -5.16 1.33
N GLN A 242 5.82 -5.05 0.05
CA GLN A 242 4.73 -5.79 -0.59
C GLN A 242 3.38 -5.61 0.14
N ALA A 243 3.08 -4.38 0.54
CA ALA A 243 1.92 -4.01 1.36
C ALA A 243 0.69 -3.56 0.56
N GLN A 244 0.72 -3.64 -0.78
CA GLN A 244 -0.33 -3.12 -1.67
C GLN A 244 -1.73 -3.66 -1.33
N ALA A 245 -1.83 -4.92 -0.90
CA ALA A 245 -3.10 -5.54 -0.52
C ALA A 245 -3.77 -4.88 0.70
N TRP A 246 -3.02 -4.16 1.54
CA TRP A 246 -3.52 -3.52 2.75
C TRP A 246 -3.83 -2.03 2.57
N VAL A 247 -3.13 -1.34 1.67
CA VAL A 247 -3.09 0.12 1.65
C VAL A 247 -4.17 0.69 0.73
N VAL A 248 -4.88 1.69 1.25
CA VAL A 248 -5.68 2.66 0.48
C VAL A 248 -5.03 4.02 0.69
N TYR A 249 -4.77 4.76 -0.38
CA TYR A 249 -4.16 6.08 -0.32
C TYR A 249 -5.22 7.17 -0.36
N ILE A 250 -5.12 8.15 0.52
CA ILE A 250 -5.98 9.33 0.53
C ILE A 250 -5.14 10.60 0.56
N SER A 251 -5.64 11.71 0.02
CA SER A 251 -4.98 13.01 0.12
C SER A 251 -5.91 14.17 -0.23
N PHE A 252 -5.64 15.32 0.38
CA PHE A 252 -6.17 16.61 -0.05
C PHE A 252 -5.46 17.17 -1.30
N SER A 253 -4.30 16.65 -1.68
CA SER A 253 -3.62 17.05 -2.93
C SER A 253 -3.96 16.11 -4.07
N TYR A 254 -4.62 16.66 -5.09
CA TYR A 254 -4.90 15.94 -6.32
C TYR A 254 -3.62 15.51 -7.06
N ASP A 255 -2.58 16.34 -7.00
CA ASP A 255 -1.27 16.07 -7.61
C ASP A 255 -0.59 14.85 -6.98
N ILE A 256 -0.68 14.70 -5.64
CA ILE A 256 -0.20 13.50 -4.94
C ILE A 256 -0.92 12.25 -5.47
N LEU A 257 -2.24 12.29 -5.58
CA LEU A 257 -3.02 11.13 -6.05
C LEU A 257 -2.68 10.78 -7.50
N LYS A 258 -2.58 11.77 -8.39
CA LYS A 258 -2.14 11.54 -9.77
C LYS A 258 -0.75 10.92 -9.83
N LYS A 259 0.18 11.36 -8.96
CA LYS A 259 1.51 10.77 -8.89
C LYS A 259 1.49 9.33 -8.40
N ILE A 260 0.63 9.00 -7.43
CA ILE A 260 0.42 7.60 -7.00
C ILE A 260 -0.12 6.76 -8.17
N VAL A 261 -1.13 7.23 -8.90
CA VAL A 261 -1.68 6.52 -10.06
C VAL A 261 -0.64 6.33 -11.16
N GLU A 262 0.23 7.31 -11.40
CA GLU A 262 1.35 7.19 -12.36
C GLU A 262 2.33 6.07 -11.95
N LEU A 263 2.63 5.95 -10.66
CA LEU A 263 3.60 5.00 -10.12
C LEU A 263 3.02 3.59 -9.95
N GLU A 264 1.78 3.50 -9.50
CA GLU A 264 1.03 2.26 -9.23
C GLU A 264 -0.41 2.44 -9.76
N PRO A 265 -0.66 2.13 -11.05
CA PRO A 265 -1.97 2.33 -11.68
C PRO A 265 -3.12 1.55 -11.05
N SER A 266 -2.80 0.50 -10.28
CA SER A 266 -3.74 -0.33 -9.52
C SER A 266 -3.98 0.15 -8.09
N ALA A 267 -3.37 1.26 -7.68
CA ALA A 267 -3.50 1.79 -6.34
C ALA A 267 -4.95 2.19 -6.04
N GLN A 268 -5.46 1.77 -4.88
CA GLN A 268 -6.70 2.29 -4.34
C GLN A 268 -6.43 3.70 -3.82
N THR A 269 -7.01 4.70 -4.47
CA THR A 269 -6.82 6.13 -4.20
C THR A 269 -8.16 6.83 -3.97
N GLN A 270 -8.22 7.75 -3.01
CA GLN A 270 -9.42 8.56 -2.75
C GLN A 270 -9.08 10.03 -2.50
N TYR A 271 -9.86 10.92 -3.10
CA TYR A 271 -9.67 12.37 -2.97
C TYR A 271 -10.46 12.95 -1.80
N LEU A 272 -9.84 13.84 -1.01
CA LEU A 272 -10.43 14.38 0.23
C LEU A 272 -11.07 15.77 0.08
N TYR A 273 -10.58 16.60 -0.83
CA TYR A 273 -10.91 18.04 -0.83
C TYR A 273 -12.34 18.37 -1.29
N GLY A 274 -13.01 17.50 -2.05
CA GLY A 274 -14.37 17.77 -2.54
C GLY A 274 -14.45 18.56 -3.84
N GLY A 275 -13.32 18.80 -4.52
CA GLY A 275 -13.24 19.68 -5.69
C GLY A 275 -13.36 19.01 -7.06
N ALA A 276 -13.54 17.68 -7.13
CA ALA A 276 -13.59 16.93 -8.39
C ALA A 276 -14.90 16.14 -8.54
N THR A 277 -15.41 16.05 -9.77
CA THR A 277 -16.56 15.21 -10.11
C THR A 277 -16.15 13.75 -10.22
N SER A 278 -17.12 12.83 -10.14
CA SER A 278 -16.85 11.40 -10.26
C SER A 278 -16.28 11.00 -11.64
N GLU A 279 -16.65 11.72 -12.69
CA GLU A 279 -16.16 11.57 -14.06
C GLU A 279 -14.68 11.97 -14.15
N GLN A 280 -14.30 13.08 -13.50
CA GLN A 280 -12.91 13.53 -13.46
C GLN A 280 -12.04 12.51 -12.70
N LEU A 281 -12.51 12.02 -11.55
CA LEU A 281 -11.82 10.97 -10.79
C LEU A 281 -11.61 9.72 -11.64
N LYS A 282 -12.64 9.27 -12.37
CA LYS A 282 -12.55 8.13 -13.27
C LYS A 282 -11.54 8.37 -14.40
N ALA A 283 -11.56 9.55 -15.03
CA ALA A 283 -10.66 9.89 -16.13
C ALA A 283 -9.18 9.91 -15.70
N ASP A 284 -8.90 10.34 -14.47
CA ASP A 284 -7.55 10.38 -13.90
C ASP A 284 -7.12 9.07 -13.19
N GLY A 285 -7.95 8.02 -13.23
CA GLY A 285 -7.66 6.74 -12.58
C GLY A 285 -7.77 6.75 -11.06
N ILE A 286 -8.30 7.83 -10.45
CA ILE A 286 -8.52 7.92 -9.00
C ILE A 286 -9.75 7.09 -8.63
N THR A 287 -9.59 6.15 -7.69
CA THR A 287 -10.58 5.08 -7.46
C THR A 287 -11.80 5.48 -6.65
N GLY A 288 -11.76 6.62 -5.95
CA GLY A 288 -12.86 7.06 -5.11
C GLY A 288 -12.74 8.49 -4.59
N ALA A 289 -13.71 8.86 -3.74
CA ALA A 289 -13.69 10.07 -2.95
C ALA A 289 -13.96 9.74 -1.48
N ASP A 290 -13.38 10.56 -0.62
CA ASP A 290 -13.54 10.54 0.84
C ASP A 290 -13.76 12.00 1.28
N TYR A 291 -14.84 12.58 0.77
CA TYR A 291 -15.15 13.99 0.99
C TYR A 291 -15.84 14.19 2.34
N HIS A 292 -15.68 15.39 2.90
CA HIS A 292 -16.53 15.82 3.99
C HIS A 292 -18.02 15.70 3.60
N PHE A 293 -18.85 15.13 4.48
CA PHE A 293 -20.24 14.77 4.18
C PHE A 293 -21.09 15.92 3.60
N SER A 294 -20.76 17.17 3.92
CA SER A 294 -21.44 18.35 3.38
C SER A 294 -21.26 18.54 1.87
N VAL A 295 -20.25 17.93 1.26
CA VAL A 295 -20.10 17.91 -0.20
C VAL A 295 -21.22 17.06 -0.80
N TYR A 296 -21.45 15.86 -0.28
CA TYR A 296 -22.50 14.95 -0.76
C TYR A 296 -23.92 15.48 -0.46
N GLN A 297 -24.11 16.20 0.66
CA GLN A 297 -25.40 16.80 0.97
C GLN A 297 -25.79 17.96 0.04
N ARG A 298 -24.81 18.61 -0.61
CA ARG A 298 -25.07 19.70 -1.56
C ARG A 298 -25.41 19.20 -2.96
N ASP A 299 -25.05 17.97 -3.28
CA ASP A 299 -25.32 17.32 -4.56
C ASP A 299 -25.77 15.88 -4.29
N GLU A 300 -27.08 15.68 -4.16
CA GLU A 300 -27.70 14.38 -3.88
C GLU A 300 -27.43 13.33 -4.97
N GLN A 301 -27.05 13.76 -6.18
CA GLN A 301 -26.70 12.86 -7.28
C GLN A 301 -25.25 12.38 -7.22
N TRP A 302 -24.39 13.06 -6.45
CA TRP A 302 -22.94 12.80 -6.45
C TRP A 302 -22.62 11.33 -6.15
N ILE A 303 -23.25 10.76 -5.11
CA ILE A 303 -23.04 9.35 -4.71
C ILE A 303 -23.50 8.39 -5.80
N THR A 304 -24.65 8.66 -6.41
CA THR A 304 -25.20 7.83 -7.50
C THR A 304 -24.27 7.86 -8.72
N ASN A 305 -23.81 9.04 -9.11
CA ASN A 305 -22.88 9.22 -10.23
C ASN A 305 -21.53 8.54 -9.96
N ALA A 306 -21.03 8.63 -8.72
CA ALA A 306 -19.82 7.93 -8.29
C ALA A 306 -19.95 6.42 -8.47
N HIS A 307 -21.04 5.80 -7.99
CA HIS A 307 -21.27 4.37 -8.17
C HIS A 307 -21.42 3.96 -9.65
N GLN A 308 -22.12 4.75 -10.48
CA GLN A 308 -22.22 4.50 -11.93
C GLN A 308 -20.86 4.57 -12.63
N ASN A 309 -19.97 5.45 -12.14
CA ASN A 309 -18.58 5.55 -12.59
C ASN A 309 -17.64 4.53 -11.92
N GLY A 310 -18.17 3.61 -11.11
CA GLY A 310 -17.40 2.60 -10.40
C GLY A 310 -16.39 3.21 -9.43
N ARG A 311 -16.72 4.34 -8.82
CA ARG A 311 -15.92 5.02 -7.80
C ARG A 311 -16.41 4.66 -6.40
N VAL A 312 -15.48 4.43 -5.49
CA VAL A 312 -15.77 4.22 -4.06
C VAL A 312 -16.11 5.57 -3.43
N VAL A 313 -17.07 5.57 -2.49
CA VAL A 313 -17.46 6.75 -1.71
C VAL A 313 -17.29 6.41 -0.23
N ASN A 314 -16.51 7.22 0.46
CA ASN A 314 -16.34 7.23 1.91
C ASN A 314 -16.87 8.54 2.51
#